data_AF-A0A3S1J3R1-F1
#
_entry.id   AF-A0A3S1J3R1-F1
#
_cell.length_a   1.000
_cell.length_b   1.000
_cell.length_c   1.000
_cell.angle_alpha   90.00
_cell.angle_beta   90.00
_cell.angle_gamma   90.00
#
_symmetry.space_group_name_H-M   'P 1'
#
loop_
_entity.id
_entity.type
_entity.pdbx_description
1 polymer ?
#
loop_
_entity_poly.entity_id
_entity_poly.type
_entity_poly.pdbx_seq_one_letter_code
_entity_poly.pdbx_strand_id
1 'polypeptide(L)'
;MQKQLETRKQEYPETTYVHLVHSLEGLINAIIKVNEQLSNTIIIDKKKNQYLETLKLIAINITNFGNKWNLTYLADASAVVGTDPNKDLSKLERKILSKIKGGTKMLARLDNPRETLEHKISLREEARVALDAVRRGEKVEEVQQTIEKEGKKAAKKDKGEIDVLTETEIIEVKGSASYGTATRPDITLIGQIEKYIQKIKKDAKVNPSLPPRKIVVHLTQGVSDDVRKWFIGKAAKSGVIIEIRTGQR
;
A
#
# COMPACT_ATOMS: atom_id res chain seq x y z
N MET A 1 -9.42 24.69 -3.12
CA MET A 1 -7.95 24.83 -3.15
C MET A 1 -7.49 26.18 -2.57
N GLN A 2 -7.94 27.32 -3.08
CA GLN A 2 -7.62 28.66 -2.51
C GLN A 2 -7.94 28.78 -1.01
N LYS A 3 -9.14 28.32 -0.58
CA LYS A 3 -9.54 28.34 0.84
C LYS A 3 -8.67 27.49 1.78
N GLN A 4 -8.06 26.40 1.29
CA GLN A 4 -7.16 25.54 2.08
C GLN A 4 -5.72 26.10 2.13
N LEU A 5 -5.31 26.86 1.11
CA LEU A 5 -4.02 27.56 1.06
C LEU A 5 -4.00 28.76 2.03
N GLU A 6 -5.11 29.51 2.12
CA GLU A 6 -5.24 30.64 3.07
C GLU A 6 -5.15 30.20 4.53
N THR A 7 -5.70 29.03 4.88
CA THR A 7 -5.65 28.51 6.26
C THR A 7 -4.23 28.16 6.70
N ARG A 8 -3.35 27.77 5.76
CA ARG A 8 -1.94 27.44 6.05
C ARG A 8 -0.99 28.63 5.99
N LYS A 9 -1.47 29.83 5.64
CA LYS A 9 -0.69 31.07 5.66
C LYS A 9 -0.18 31.41 7.07
N GLN A 10 -0.80 30.85 8.12
CA GLN A 10 -0.42 31.01 9.52
C GLN A 10 0.76 30.12 9.96
N GLU A 11 1.12 29.08 9.18
CA GLU A 11 2.14 28.09 9.54
C GLU A 11 3.52 28.39 8.93
N TYR A 12 3.63 29.35 8.01
CA TYR A 12 4.86 29.68 7.28
C TYR A 12 5.13 31.19 7.27
N PRO A 13 6.38 31.65 7.46
CA PRO A 13 6.75 33.05 7.23
C PRO A 13 6.32 33.50 5.83
N GLU A 14 5.86 34.75 5.67
CA GLU A 14 5.25 35.26 4.43
C GLU A 14 6.13 35.06 3.18
N THR A 15 7.44 35.21 3.33
CA THR A 15 8.46 34.95 2.29
C THR A 15 8.51 33.48 1.86
N THR A 16 8.29 32.56 2.79
CA THR A 16 8.25 31.11 2.56
C THR A 16 6.96 30.70 1.85
N TYR A 17 5.84 31.32 2.21
CA TYR A 17 4.54 31.11 1.54
C TYR A 17 4.55 31.61 0.08
N VAL A 18 5.10 32.79 -0.19
CA VAL A 18 5.21 33.32 -1.57
C VAL A 18 6.08 32.41 -2.45
N HIS A 19 7.20 31.91 -1.91
CA HIS A 19 8.06 30.98 -2.63
C HIS A 19 7.37 29.62 -2.91
N LEU A 20 6.50 29.16 -2.00
CA LEU A 20 5.70 27.94 -2.18
C LEU A 20 4.69 28.12 -3.32
N VAL A 21 3.98 29.25 -3.35
CA VAL A 21 3.01 29.58 -4.41
C VAL A 21 3.70 29.64 -5.77
N HIS A 22 4.81 30.36 -5.91
CA HIS A 22 5.57 30.40 -7.17
C HIS A 22 6.09 29.02 -7.60
N SER A 23 6.52 28.19 -6.64
CA SER A 23 6.99 26.84 -6.94
C SER A 23 5.84 25.91 -7.39
N LEU A 24 4.62 26.08 -6.86
CA LEU A 24 3.42 25.36 -7.29
C LEU A 24 2.98 25.78 -8.69
N GLU A 25 2.99 27.08 -8.99
CA GLU A 25 2.68 27.59 -10.33
C GLU A 25 3.67 27.06 -11.38
N GLY A 26 4.96 27.00 -11.05
CA GLY A 26 5.98 26.39 -11.90
C GLY A 26 5.71 24.90 -12.18
N LEU A 27 5.29 24.14 -11.17
CA LEU A 27 4.91 22.73 -11.32
C LEU A 27 3.67 22.56 -12.19
N ILE A 28 2.62 23.35 -11.94
CA ILE A 28 1.36 23.31 -12.71
C ILE A 28 1.64 23.61 -14.19
N ASN A 29 2.43 24.64 -14.47
CA ASN A 29 2.79 25.01 -15.84
C ASN A 29 3.61 23.92 -16.55
N ALA A 30 4.50 23.23 -15.83
CA ALA A 30 5.23 22.09 -16.37
C ALA A 30 4.30 20.91 -16.70
N ILE A 31 3.32 20.61 -15.84
CA ILE A 31 2.33 19.55 -16.06
C ILE A 31 1.44 19.90 -17.26
N ILE A 32 0.94 21.13 -17.35
CA ILE A 32 0.10 21.60 -18.47
C ILE A 32 0.86 21.49 -19.79
N LYS A 33 2.09 22.01 -19.86
CA LYS A 33 2.92 21.98 -21.07
C LYS A 33 3.20 20.55 -21.55
N VAL A 34 3.43 19.62 -20.62
CA VAL A 34 3.57 18.21 -20.98
C VAL A 34 2.22 17.63 -21.43
N ASN A 35 1.12 17.88 -20.72
CA ASN A 35 -0.19 17.36 -21.10
C ASN A 35 -0.64 17.84 -22.49
N GLU A 36 -0.33 19.09 -22.86
CA GLU A 36 -0.53 19.62 -24.22
C GLU A 36 0.33 18.90 -25.27
N GLN A 37 1.61 18.64 -24.96
CA GLN A 37 2.48 17.84 -25.83
C GLN A 37 1.95 16.41 -26.03
N LEU A 38 1.34 15.83 -24.99
CA LEU A 38 0.77 14.49 -25.03
C LEU A 38 -0.58 14.44 -25.75
N SER A 39 -1.42 15.46 -25.57
CA SER A 39 -2.76 15.52 -26.16
C SER A 39 -2.73 15.78 -27.68
N ASN A 40 -1.67 16.43 -28.17
CA ASN A 40 -1.47 16.73 -29.60
C ASN A 40 -0.66 15.66 -30.35
N THR A 41 -0.20 14.60 -29.67
CA THR A 41 0.63 13.56 -30.28
C THR A 41 -0.17 12.26 -30.39
N ILE A 42 -0.55 11.86 -31.61
CA ILE A 42 -0.95 10.48 -31.88
C ILE A 42 0.21 9.60 -31.42
N ILE A 43 -0.01 8.77 -30.40
CA ILE A 43 1.04 7.93 -29.80
C ILE A 43 1.38 6.81 -30.79
N ILE A 44 2.33 7.07 -31.67
CA ILE A 44 2.93 6.07 -32.54
C ILE A 44 3.96 5.31 -31.70
N ASP A 45 3.98 3.97 -31.77
CA ASP A 45 4.83 3.08 -30.96
C ASP A 45 6.31 3.49 -30.88
N LYS A 46 6.84 4.17 -31.91
CA LYS A 46 8.21 4.72 -31.94
C LYS A 46 8.51 5.80 -30.89
N LYS A 47 7.50 6.46 -30.31
CA LYS A 47 7.69 7.55 -29.31
C LYS A 47 7.41 7.11 -27.86
N LYS A 48 7.09 5.84 -27.62
CA LYS A 48 6.74 5.30 -26.30
C LYS A 48 7.86 5.47 -25.25
N ASN A 49 9.12 5.31 -25.64
CA ASN A 49 10.24 5.49 -24.72
C ASN A 49 10.43 6.96 -24.34
N GLN A 50 10.27 7.87 -25.30
CA GLN A 50 10.32 9.31 -25.04
C GLN A 50 9.19 9.73 -24.09
N TYR A 51 8.00 9.15 -24.25
CA TYR A 51 6.86 9.34 -23.36
C TYR A 51 7.14 8.87 -21.93
N LEU A 52 7.73 7.68 -21.78
CA LEU A 52 8.12 7.14 -20.46
C LEU A 52 9.18 8.00 -19.78
N GLU A 53 10.16 8.52 -20.52
CA GLU A 53 11.16 9.44 -19.96
C GLU A 53 10.53 10.76 -19.51
N THR A 54 9.58 11.32 -20.27
CA THR A 54 8.84 12.53 -19.85
C THR A 54 8.04 12.30 -18.56
N LEU A 55 7.38 11.15 -18.42
CA LEU A 55 6.66 10.80 -17.19
C LEU A 55 7.59 10.63 -15.98
N LYS A 56 8.78 10.04 -16.17
CA LYS A 56 9.80 9.95 -15.12
C LYS A 56 10.25 11.33 -14.66
N LEU A 57 10.47 12.26 -15.60
CA LEU A 57 10.83 13.64 -15.27
C LEU A 57 9.74 14.36 -14.47
N ILE A 58 8.46 14.13 -14.79
CA ILE A 58 7.34 14.64 -14.00
C ILE A 58 7.40 14.08 -12.57
N ALA A 59 7.55 12.76 -12.42
CA ALA A 59 7.60 12.13 -11.11
C ALA A 59 8.77 12.68 -10.26
N ILE A 60 9.96 12.83 -10.84
CA ILE A 60 11.13 13.41 -10.18
C ILE A 60 10.86 14.84 -9.72
N ASN A 61 10.24 15.67 -10.55
CA ASN A 61 9.95 17.06 -10.20
C ASN A 61 8.91 17.17 -9.07
N ILE A 62 7.88 16.31 -9.06
CA ILE A 62 6.90 16.24 -7.97
C ILE A 62 7.59 15.83 -6.65
N THR A 63 8.44 14.81 -6.70
CA THR A 63 9.20 14.34 -5.53
C THR A 63 10.16 15.43 -5.01
N ASN A 64 10.90 16.10 -5.89
CA ASN A 64 11.82 17.18 -5.54
C ASN A 64 11.08 18.37 -4.92
N PHE A 65 9.91 18.71 -5.45
CA PHE A 65 9.04 19.75 -4.89
C PHE A 65 8.57 19.36 -3.47
N GLY A 66 8.07 18.13 -3.30
CA GLY A 66 7.63 17.61 -2.00
C GLY A 66 8.73 17.65 -0.95
N ASN A 67 9.95 17.23 -1.33
CA ASN A 67 11.12 17.25 -0.46
C ASN A 67 11.57 18.67 -0.10
N LYS A 68 11.64 19.58 -1.08
CA LYS A 68 12.08 20.98 -0.88
C LYS A 68 11.19 21.73 0.12
N TRP A 69 9.89 21.46 0.09
CA TRP A 69 8.91 22.13 0.94
C TRP A 69 8.63 21.40 2.24
N ASN A 70 9.42 20.37 2.56
CA ASN A 70 9.23 19.48 3.69
C ASN A 70 7.76 19.05 3.83
N LEU A 71 7.12 18.79 2.68
CA LEU A 71 5.77 18.24 2.60
C LEU A 71 5.86 16.74 2.89
N THR A 72 6.56 16.37 3.96
CA THR A 72 6.72 15.01 4.47
C THR A 72 5.38 14.38 4.85
N TYR A 73 4.34 15.20 5.06
CA TYR A 73 2.95 14.77 5.18
C TYR A 73 2.22 14.50 3.85
N LEU A 74 2.86 14.75 2.69
CA LEU A 74 2.41 14.17 1.42
C LEU A 74 2.87 12.72 1.23
N ALA A 75 3.55 12.13 2.22
CA ALA A 75 3.57 10.68 2.38
C ALA A 75 2.14 10.10 2.57
N ASP A 76 1.15 10.94 2.91
CA ASP A 76 -0.28 10.65 2.93
C ASP A 76 -1.06 11.26 1.74
N ALA A 77 -0.38 11.64 0.65
CA ALA A 77 -1.08 11.54 -0.63
C ALA A 77 -1.28 10.05 -0.83
N SER A 78 -2.47 9.54 -0.45
CA SER A 78 -2.92 8.20 -0.79
C SER A 78 -2.39 7.96 -2.18
N ALA A 79 -1.39 7.08 -2.32
CA ALA A 79 -1.05 6.60 -3.63
C ALA A 79 -2.37 6.01 -4.10
N VAL A 80 -3.08 6.73 -4.96
CA VAL A 80 -4.24 6.20 -5.64
C VAL A 80 -3.61 5.17 -6.54
N VAL A 81 -3.37 3.99 -5.95
CA VAL A 81 -3.25 2.79 -6.71
C VAL A 81 -4.67 2.61 -7.20
N GLY A 82 -4.96 3.23 -8.34
CA GLY A 82 -6.08 2.85 -9.19
C GLY A 82 -5.79 1.43 -9.65
N THR A 83 -5.86 0.48 -8.71
CA THR A 83 -5.82 -0.94 -8.99
C THR A 83 -7.17 -1.22 -9.58
N ASP A 84 -7.27 -1.30 -10.91
CA ASP A 84 -8.39 -2.04 -11.49
C ASP A 84 -8.18 -3.49 -11.06
N PRO A 85 -8.94 -4.03 -10.09
CA PRO A 85 -8.73 -5.37 -9.55
C PRO A 85 -8.90 -6.46 -10.62
N ASN A 86 -9.48 -6.10 -11.77
CA ASN A 86 -9.70 -7.00 -12.89
C ASN A 86 -8.52 -7.06 -13.86
N LYS A 87 -7.61 -6.08 -13.83
CA LYS A 87 -6.45 -6.04 -14.71
C LYS A 87 -5.36 -6.99 -14.21
N ASP A 88 -4.92 -7.90 -15.08
CA ASP A 88 -3.83 -8.81 -14.74
C ASP A 88 -2.49 -8.09 -14.55
N LEU A 89 -1.61 -8.72 -13.77
CA LEU A 89 -0.23 -8.26 -13.56
C LEU A 89 0.53 -8.27 -14.90
N SER A 90 1.24 -7.18 -15.19
CA SER A 90 2.12 -7.06 -16.35
C SER A 90 3.31 -8.04 -16.26
N LYS A 91 3.98 -8.27 -17.40
CA LYS A 91 5.19 -9.11 -17.46
C LYS A 91 6.28 -8.65 -16.49
N LEU A 92 6.43 -7.33 -16.30
CA LEU A 92 7.43 -6.77 -15.40
C LEU A 92 7.06 -7.02 -13.94
N GLU A 93 5.80 -6.77 -13.56
CA GLU A 93 5.28 -7.02 -12.21
C GLU A 93 5.42 -8.50 -11.84
N ARG A 94 5.04 -9.41 -12.74
CA ARG A 94 5.24 -10.86 -12.56
C ARG A 94 6.72 -11.22 -12.37
N LYS A 95 7.62 -10.63 -13.15
CA LYS A 95 9.07 -10.85 -13.03
C LYS A 95 9.59 -10.39 -11.67
N ILE A 96 9.14 -9.24 -11.17
CA ILE A 96 9.52 -8.74 -9.84
C ILE A 96 8.97 -9.67 -8.76
N LEU A 97 7.67 -9.99 -8.81
CA LEU A 97 7.00 -10.84 -7.83
C LEU A 97 7.63 -12.24 -7.75
N SER A 98 8.01 -12.84 -8.88
CA SER A 98 8.66 -14.17 -8.92
C SER A 98 9.99 -14.26 -8.16
N LYS A 99 10.63 -13.11 -7.87
CA LYS A 99 11.87 -13.04 -7.08
C LYS A 99 11.62 -12.96 -5.59
N ILE A 100 10.38 -12.66 -5.18
CA ILE A 100 9.97 -12.60 -3.77
C ILE A 100 9.65 -14.03 -3.32
N LYS A 101 10.05 -14.41 -2.11
CA LYS A 101 9.71 -15.71 -1.54
C LYS A 101 8.18 -15.86 -1.48
N GLY A 102 7.66 -17.00 -1.94
CA GLY A 102 6.23 -17.24 -2.09
C GLY A 102 5.61 -16.68 -3.39
N GLY A 103 6.29 -15.77 -4.09
CA GLY A 103 5.77 -15.11 -5.29
C GLY A 103 5.48 -16.06 -6.46
N THR A 104 6.34 -17.06 -6.71
CA THR A 104 6.08 -18.09 -7.75
C THR A 104 4.83 -18.92 -7.44
N LYS A 105 4.57 -19.23 -6.17
CA LYS A 105 3.36 -19.95 -5.74
C LYS A 105 2.11 -19.09 -5.95
N MET A 106 2.17 -17.81 -5.59
CA MET A 106 1.08 -16.85 -5.83
C MET A 106 0.77 -16.71 -7.33
N LEU A 107 1.80 -16.58 -8.17
CA LEU A 107 1.65 -16.52 -9.63
C LEU A 107 0.99 -17.78 -10.19
N ALA A 108 1.40 -18.96 -9.72
CA ALA A 108 0.78 -20.22 -10.12
C ALA A 108 -0.71 -20.29 -9.75
N ARG A 109 -1.12 -19.71 -8.61
CA ARG A 109 -2.55 -19.61 -8.24
C ARG A 109 -3.32 -18.64 -9.13
N LEU A 110 -2.72 -17.50 -9.47
CA LEU A 110 -3.31 -16.54 -10.41
C LEU A 110 -3.54 -17.16 -11.80
N ASP A 111 -2.58 -17.98 -12.25
CA ASP A 111 -2.63 -18.69 -13.54
C ASP A 111 -3.55 -19.92 -13.53
N ASN A 112 -3.98 -20.39 -12.34
CA ASN A 112 -4.83 -21.56 -12.22
C ASN A 112 -6.25 -21.26 -12.77
N PRO A 113 -6.73 -21.99 -13.79
CA PRO A 113 -8.07 -21.78 -14.34
C PRO A 113 -9.19 -22.20 -13.37
N ARG A 114 -8.89 -22.99 -12.33
CA ARG A 114 -9.86 -23.46 -11.32
C ARG A 114 -10.04 -22.48 -10.15
N GLU A 115 -9.20 -21.47 -10.03
CA GLU A 115 -9.32 -20.46 -8.97
C GLU A 115 -10.50 -19.53 -9.28
N THR A 116 -11.33 -19.23 -8.28
CA THR A 116 -12.52 -18.39 -8.47
C THR A 116 -12.12 -16.96 -8.81
N LEU A 117 -12.98 -16.23 -9.52
CA LEU A 117 -12.70 -14.82 -9.86
C LEU A 117 -12.46 -13.96 -8.61
N GLU A 118 -13.24 -14.19 -7.56
CA GLU A 118 -13.08 -13.48 -6.29
C GLU A 118 -11.70 -13.71 -5.65
N HIS A 119 -11.26 -14.97 -5.58
CA HIS A 119 -9.93 -15.28 -5.06
C HIS A 119 -8.81 -14.71 -5.95
N LYS A 120 -8.98 -14.73 -7.28
CA LYS A 120 -8.02 -14.08 -8.19
C LYS A 120 -7.94 -12.58 -7.94
N ILE A 121 -9.07 -11.91 -7.69
CA ILE A 121 -9.09 -10.49 -7.32
C ILE A 121 -8.29 -10.26 -6.03
N SER A 122 -8.55 -11.05 -4.97
CA SER A 122 -7.78 -10.95 -3.71
C SER A 122 -6.28 -11.15 -3.95
N LEU A 123 -5.90 -12.21 -4.64
CA LEU A 123 -4.49 -12.53 -4.95
C LEU A 123 -3.81 -11.43 -5.78
N ARG A 124 -4.53 -10.78 -6.70
CA ARG A 124 -3.98 -9.65 -7.46
C ARG A 124 -3.74 -8.44 -6.57
N GLU A 125 -4.66 -8.15 -5.65
CA GLU A 125 -4.47 -7.06 -4.69
C GLU A 125 -3.30 -7.36 -3.72
N GLU A 126 -3.18 -8.59 -3.22
CA GLU A 126 -2.03 -9.04 -2.42
C GLU A 126 -0.72 -8.82 -3.18
N ALA A 127 -0.65 -9.27 -4.44
CA ALA A 127 0.50 -9.08 -5.31
C ALA A 127 0.84 -7.60 -5.50
N ARG A 128 -0.16 -6.75 -5.69
CA ARG A 128 0.03 -5.31 -5.93
C ARG A 128 0.49 -4.58 -4.67
N VAL A 129 -0.02 -4.96 -3.51
CA VAL A 129 0.47 -4.45 -2.22
C VAL A 129 1.94 -4.83 -2.00
N ALA A 130 2.32 -6.07 -2.33
CA ALA A 130 3.73 -6.49 -2.27
C ALA A 130 4.61 -5.71 -3.26
N LEU A 131 4.15 -5.50 -4.50
CA LEU A 131 4.88 -4.74 -5.51
C LEU A 131 4.98 -3.25 -5.15
N ASP A 132 3.96 -2.69 -4.51
CA ASP A 132 4.00 -1.32 -4.00
C ASP A 132 5.04 -1.17 -2.88
N ALA A 133 5.11 -2.12 -1.93
CA ALA A 133 6.16 -2.14 -0.92
C ALA A 133 7.56 -2.18 -1.55
N VAL A 134 7.78 -3.03 -2.56
CA VAL A 134 9.05 -3.05 -3.31
C VAL A 134 9.32 -1.70 -3.98
N ARG A 135 8.30 -1.06 -4.56
CA ARG A 135 8.43 0.26 -5.22
C ARG A 135 8.78 1.36 -4.23
N ARG A 136 8.29 1.28 -2.98
CA ARG A 136 8.64 2.18 -1.88
C ARG A 136 10.05 1.94 -1.32
N GLY A 137 10.76 0.93 -1.84
CA GLY A 137 12.11 0.56 -1.39
C GLY A 137 12.11 -0.34 -0.16
N GLU A 138 10.95 -0.84 0.27
CA GLU A 138 10.86 -1.75 1.41
C GLU A 138 11.28 -3.17 1.01
N LYS A 139 11.99 -3.83 1.92
CA LYS A 139 12.34 -5.24 1.74
C LYS A 139 11.12 -6.12 2.03
N VAL A 140 10.50 -6.66 0.98
CA VAL A 140 9.48 -7.72 1.11
C VAL A 140 10.18 -9.05 1.36
N GLU A 141 9.96 -9.63 2.53
CA GLU A 141 10.57 -10.89 2.96
C GLU A 141 9.87 -12.09 2.33
N GLU A 142 8.54 -12.09 2.36
CA GLU A 142 7.71 -13.20 1.91
C GLU A 142 6.29 -12.74 1.60
N VAL A 143 5.68 -13.32 0.57
CA VAL A 143 4.23 -13.25 0.35
C VAL A 143 3.62 -14.61 0.65
N GLN A 144 2.38 -14.64 1.13
CA GLN A 144 1.67 -15.88 1.47
C GLN A 144 2.42 -16.75 2.51
N GLN A 145 3.02 -16.11 3.52
CA GLN A 145 3.77 -16.82 4.56
C GLN A 145 2.82 -17.55 5.50
N THR A 146 3.04 -18.85 5.70
CA THR A 146 2.32 -19.61 6.71
C THR A 146 2.80 -19.27 8.13
N ILE A 147 1.88 -18.93 9.03
CA ILE A 147 2.11 -18.90 10.47
C ILE A 147 1.73 -20.27 11.05
N GLU A 148 2.74 -20.99 11.52
CA GLU A 148 2.52 -22.22 12.28
C GLU A 148 1.99 -21.90 13.69
N LYS A 149 1.01 -22.67 14.16
CA LYS A 149 0.60 -22.65 15.58
C LYS A 149 1.57 -23.51 16.39
N GLU A 150 2.01 -23.01 17.54
CA GLU A 150 2.74 -23.81 18.52
C GLU A 150 1.76 -24.70 19.35
N GLY A 151 2.20 -25.92 19.69
CA GLY A 151 1.53 -26.84 20.61
C GLY A 151 0.81 -28.04 19.97
N LYS A 152 0.26 -28.94 20.80
CA LYS A 152 -0.39 -30.23 20.43
C LYS A 152 -1.57 -30.13 19.42
N LYS A 153 -1.97 -28.92 19.02
CA LYS A 153 -2.99 -28.66 17.98
C LYS A 153 -2.41 -28.41 16.58
N ALA A 154 -1.09 -28.52 16.37
CA ALA A 154 -0.44 -28.45 15.06
C ALA A 154 -0.96 -29.48 14.04
N ALA A 155 -1.63 -30.54 14.51
CA ALA A 155 -2.22 -31.59 13.68
C ALA A 155 -3.52 -31.21 12.93
N LYS A 156 -4.13 -30.04 13.16
CA LYS A 156 -5.31 -29.59 12.40
C LYS A 156 -5.00 -28.35 11.55
N LYS A 157 -5.35 -28.47 10.27
CA LYS A 157 -5.11 -27.64 9.07
C LYS A 157 -5.42 -26.13 9.13
N ASP A 158 -5.45 -25.48 10.30
CA ASP A 158 -5.70 -24.04 10.39
C ASP A 158 -4.40 -23.23 10.39
N LYS A 159 -3.68 -23.32 9.27
CA LYS A 159 -2.55 -22.45 8.96
C LYS A 159 -3.08 -21.02 8.78
N GLY A 160 -2.66 -20.08 9.63
CA GLY A 160 -2.83 -18.67 9.30
C GLY A 160 -1.86 -18.33 8.17
N GLU A 161 -2.25 -17.46 7.25
CA GLU A 161 -1.39 -16.98 6.17
C GLU A 161 -1.25 -15.47 6.33
N ILE A 162 0.00 -14.97 6.31
CA ILE A 162 0.32 -13.55 6.15
C ILE A 162 0.36 -13.29 4.65
N ASP A 163 -0.43 -12.33 4.20
CA ASP A 163 -0.50 -12.01 2.78
C ASP A 163 0.82 -11.40 2.29
N VAL A 164 1.31 -10.37 2.98
CA VAL A 164 2.62 -9.74 2.68
C VAL A 164 3.38 -9.47 3.98
N LEU A 165 4.61 -9.99 4.06
CA LEU A 165 5.55 -9.72 5.14
C LEU A 165 6.69 -8.86 4.61
N THR A 166 6.90 -7.69 5.22
CA THR A 166 8.07 -6.85 4.97
C THR A 166 8.96 -6.81 6.21
N GLU A 167 10.10 -6.15 6.11
CA GLU A 167 11.00 -5.94 7.25
C GLU A 167 10.32 -5.15 8.39
N THR A 168 9.40 -4.23 8.08
CA THR A 168 8.74 -3.34 9.04
C THR A 168 7.23 -3.59 9.21
N GLU A 169 6.59 -4.35 8.32
CA GLU A 169 5.14 -4.50 8.27
C GLU A 169 4.70 -5.97 8.16
N ILE A 170 3.63 -6.33 8.86
CA ILE A 170 2.80 -7.50 8.55
C ILE A 170 1.52 -6.96 7.92
N ILE A 171 1.30 -7.24 6.63
CA ILE A 171 0.18 -6.68 5.87
C ILE A 171 -0.86 -7.77 5.60
N GLU A 172 -2.09 -7.49 6.00
CA GLU A 172 -3.30 -8.23 5.63
C GLU A 172 -4.05 -7.47 4.55
N VAL A 173 -4.41 -8.13 3.46
CA VAL A 173 -5.10 -7.53 2.32
C VAL A 173 -6.51 -8.12 2.21
N LYS A 174 -7.51 -7.27 2.36
CA LYS A 174 -8.91 -7.64 2.13
C LYS A 174 -9.39 -7.00 0.83
N GLY A 175 -9.12 -7.70 -0.27
CA GLY A 175 -9.42 -7.25 -1.64
C GLY A 175 -10.90 -7.20 -2.00
N SER A 176 -11.74 -8.06 -1.40
CA SER A 176 -13.18 -8.15 -1.69
C SER A 176 -14.10 -7.83 -0.51
N ALA A 177 -13.57 -7.78 0.72
CA ALA A 177 -14.41 -7.62 1.91
C ALA A 177 -14.83 -6.15 2.12
N SER A 178 -16.12 -5.94 2.38
CA SER A 178 -16.67 -4.64 2.73
C SER A 178 -16.84 -4.49 4.24
N TYR A 179 -16.08 -3.56 4.82
CA TYR A 179 -16.25 -3.14 6.21
C TYR A 179 -16.89 -1.76 6.34
N GLY A 180 -17.36 -1.17 5.23
CA GLY A 180 -17.89 0.19 5.20
C GLY A 180 -19.09 0.43 6.11
N THR A 181 -19.89 -0.61 6.36
CA THR A 181 -21.09 -0.57 7.22
C THR A 181 -21.05 -1.57 8.38
N ALA A 182 -19.94 -2.30 8.53
CA ALA A 182 -19.82 -3.31 9.58
C ALA A 182 -19.64 -2.64 10.96
N THR A 183 -20.15 -3.25 12.03
CA THR A 183 -19.92 -2.77 13.41
C THR A 183 -18.67 -3.37 14.05
N ARG A 184 -18.10 -4.40 13.44
CA ARG A 184 -16.87 -5.07 13.88
C ARG A 184 -16.22 -5.85 12.73
N PRO A 185 -14.90 -6.14 12.78
CA PRO A 185 -14.29 -7.08 11.87
C PRO A 185 -14.91 -8.48 12.01
N ASP A 186 -14.85 -9.28 10.94
CA ASP A 186 -15.28 -10.68 11.00
C ASP A 186 -14.33 -11.55 11.84
N ILE A 187 -14.80 -12.73 12.23
CA ILE A 187 -14.08 -13.64 13.12
C ILE A 187 -12.73 -14.07 12.53
N THR A 188 -12.64 -14.20 11.20
CA THR A 188 -11.40 -14.60 10.51
C THR A 188 -10.35 -13.50 10.64
N LEU A 189 -10.73 -12.25 10.33
CA LEU A 189 -9.82 -11.11 10.46
C LEU A 189 -9.41 -10.90 11.93
N ILE A 190 -10.34 -10.99 12.88
CA ILE A 190 -10.01 -10.94 14.31
C ILE A 190 -8.95 -12.00 14.67
N GLY A 191 -9.17 -13.25 14.26
CA GLY A 191 -8.24 -14.34 14.53
C GLY A 191 -6.87 -14.17 13.87
N GLN A 192 -6.79 -13.57 12.67
CA GLN A 192 -5.53 -13.25 12.00
C GLN A 192 -4.75 -12.17 12.75
N ILE A 193 -5.41 -11.07 13.12
CA ILE A 193 -4.78 -9.98 13.86
C ILE A 193 -4.20 -10.47 15.19
N GLU A 194 -4.89 -11.38 15.88
CA GLU A 194 -4.37 -11.99 17.10
C GLU A 194 -3.11 -12.81 16.84
N LYS A 195 -3.06 -13.59 15.75
CA LYS A 195 -1.84 -14.31 15.36
C LYS A 195 -0.69 -13.35 15.06
N TYR A 196 -0.95 -12.23 14.39
CA TYR A 196 0.08 -11.23 14.06
C TYR A 196 0.63 -10.54 15.30
N ILE A 197 -0.24 -10.19 16.25
CA ILE A 197 0.19 -9.64 17.55
C ILE A 197 1.13 -10.60 18.27
N GLN A 198 0.80 -11.90 18.29
CA GLN A 198 1.67 -12.90 18.92
C GLN A 198 3.00 -13.05 18.20
N LYS A 199 2.99 -13.05 16.86
CA LYS A 199 4.22 -13.07 16.06
C LYS A 199 5.11 -11.87 16.35
N ILE A 200 4.57 -10.66 16.34
CA ILE A 200 5.33 -9.42 16.61
C ILE A 200 5.95 -9.45 18.01
N LYS A 201 5.17 -9.87 19.02
CA LYS A 201 5.67 -9.99 20.39
C LYS A 201 6.77 -11.05 20.52
N LYS A 202 6.66 -12.17 19.79
CA LYS A 202 7.69 -13.20 19.76
C LYS A 202 8.96 -12.69 19.07
N ASP A 203 8.83 -12.10 17.90
CA ASP A 203 9.94 -11.57 17.12
C ASP A 203 10.70 -10.49 17.92
N ALA A 204 9.99 -9.60 18.62
CA ALA A 204 10.58 -8.58 19.50
C ALA A 204 11.30 -9.17 20.73
N LYS A 205 10.87 -10.32 21.25
CA LYS A 205 11.58 -11.04 22.32
C LYS A 205 12.86 -11.70 21.83
N VAL A 206 12.85 -12.21 20.59
CA VAL A 206 14.02 -12.88 20.00
C VAL A 206 15.07 -11.87 19.56
N ASN A 207 14.65 -10.74 18.96
CA ASN A 207 15.53 -9.69 18.45
C ASN A 207 15.08 -8.31 18.95
N PRO A 208 15.34 -7.97 20.22
CA PRO A 208 14.87 -6.71 20.81
C PRO A 208 15.54 -5.45 20.23
N SER A 209 16.64 -5.60 19.49
CA SER A 209 17.34 -4.49 18.83
C SER A 209 16.69 -4.03 17.53
N LEU A 210 15.74 -4.80 16.98
CA LEU A 210 15.00 -4.42 15.78
C LEU A 210 13.71 -3.69 16.19
N PRO A 211 13.32 -2.62 15.47
CA PRO A 211 12.04 -1.97 15.72
C PRO A 211 10.91 -2.99 15.50
N PRO A 212 9.89 -3.01 16.38
CA PRO A 212 8.79 -3.94 16.24
C PRO A 212 8.01 -3.64 14.96
N ARG A 213 7.67 -4.68 14.20
CA ARG A 213 6.81 -4.53 13.03
C ARG A 213 5.44 -3.99 13.43
N LYS A 214 4.84 -3.19 12.56
CA LYS A 214 3.42 -2.82 12.67
C LYS A 214 2.54 -3.77 11.86
N ILE A 215 1.28 -3.86 12.23
CA ILE A 215 0.26 -4.57 11.46
C ILE A 215 -0.41 -3.55 10.54
N VAL A 216 -0.51 -3.85 9.25
CA VAL A 216 -1.25 -3.03 8.28
C VAL A 216 -2.44 -3.84 7.79
N VAL A 217 -3.64 -3.27 7.90
CA VAL A 217 -4.86 -3.85 7.34
C VAL A 217 -5.26 -3.03 6.12
N HIS A 218 -5.09 -3.60 4.93
CA HIS A 218 -5.41 -2.96 3.67
C HIS A 218 -6.83 -3.34 3.24
N LEU A 219 -7.73 -2.36 3.20
CA LEU A 219 -9.16 -2.51 2.90
C LEU A 219 -9.50 -1.79 1.60
N THR A 220 -9.92 -2.50 0.56
CA THR A 220 -10.19 -1.90 -0.76
C THR A 220 -11.56 -1.25 -0.90
N GLN A 221 -12.49 -1.55 0.01
CA GLN A 221 -13.88 -1.05 -0.03
C GLN A 221 -14.22 -0.09 1.12
N GLY A 222 -13.20 0.49 1.75
CA GLY A 222 -13.38 1.37 2.91
C GLY A 222 -13.70 0.63 4.21
N VAL A 223 -13.97 1.41 5.25
CA VAL A 223 -14.11 0.93 6.64
C VAL A 223 -14.97 1.88 7.45
N SER A 224 -15.88 1.31 8.24
CA SER A 224 -16.73 2.06 9.17
C SER A 224 -15.94 2.61 10.36
N ASP A 225 -16.50 3.63 11.02
CA ASP A 225 -15.91 4.17 12.24
C ASP A 225 -15.86 3.16 13.38
N ASP A 226 -16.84 2.26 13.48
CA ASP A 226 -16.87 1.24 14.53
C ASP A 226 -15.75 0.21 14.34
N VAL A 227 -15.49 -0.20 13.10
CA VAL A 227 -14.36 -1.07 12.79
C VAL A 227 -13.03 -0.35 13.03
N ARG A 228 -12.89 0.93 12.66
CA ARG A 228 -11.70 1.74 13.01
C ARG A 228 -11.47 1.80 14.52
N LYS A 229 -12.52 2.11 15.30
CA LYS A 229 -12.47 2.14 16.77
C LYS A 229 -12.07 0.78 17.35
N TRP A 230 -12.55 -0.32 16.77
CA TRP A 230 -12.15 -1.65 17.19
C TRP A 230 -10.64 -1.86 17.06
N PHE A 231 -10.07 -1.52 15.90
CA PHE A 231 -8.62 -1.64 15.67
C PHE A 231 -7.80 -0.74 16.59
N ILE A 232 -8.22 0.51 16.80
CA ILE A 232 -7.58 1.43 17.75
C ILE A 232 -7.58 0.83 19.16
N GLY A 233 -8.73 0.33 19.61
CA GLY A 233 -8.85 -0.32 20.92
C GLY A 233 -7.99 -1.57 21.03
N LYS A 234 -7.85 -2.36 19.96
CA LYS A 234 -6.98 -3.55 19.92
C LYS A 234 -5.50 -3.17 19.94
N ALA A 235 -5.09 -2.13 19.21
CA ALA A 235 -3.73 -1.61 19.21
C ALA A 235 -3.32 -1.14 20.61
N ALA A 236 -4.15 -0.29 21.24
CA ALA A 236 -3.92 0.22 22.60
C ALA A 236 -3.78 -0.90 23.64
N LYS A 237 -4.65 -1.93 23.59
CA LYS A 237 -4.60 -3.06 24.53
C LYS A 237 -3.42 -3.99 24.29
N SER A 238 -2.97 -4.12 23.04
CA SER A 238 -1.92 -5.08 22.69
C SER A 238 -0.51 -4.49 22.79
N GLY A 239 -0.38 -3.17 22.70
CA GLY A 239 0.92 -2.48 22.59
C GLY A 239 1.56 -2.61 21.21
N VAL A 240 0.80 -3.07 20.20
CA VAL A 240 1.25 -3.22 18.82
C VAL A 240 0.59 -2.14 17.97
N ILE A 241 1.35 -1.52 17.06
CA ILE A 241 0.82 -0.54 16.10
C ILE A 241 -0.03 -1.29 15.08
N ILE A 242 -1.28 -0.87 14.92
CA ILE A 242 -2.19 -1.36 13.87
C ILE A 242 -2.62 -0.16 13.03
N GLU A 243 -2.30 -0.20 11.74
CA GLU A 243 -2.61 0.81 10.75
C GLU A 243 -3.68 0.28 9.80
N ILE A 244 -4.66 1.10 9.45
CA ILE A 244 -5.67 0.76 8.44
C ILE A 244 -5.41 1.61 7.22
N ARG A 245 -5.13 0.94 6.08
CA ARG A 245 -5.02 1.59 4.77
C ARG A 245 -6.30 1.32 4.01
N THR A 246 -6.92 2.35 3.47
CA THR A 246 -8.07 2.19 2.57
C THR A 246 -7.67 2.54 1.15
N GLY A 247 -7.84 1.60 0.23
CA GLY A 247 -7.80 1.93 -1.20
C GLY A 247 -9.06 2.72 -1.53
N GLN A 248 -8.97 4.05 -1.66
CA GLN A 248 -10.07 4.80 -2.23
C GLN A 248 -10.15 4.46 -3.72
N ARG A 249 -11.30 3.93 -4.15
CA ARG A 249 -11.69 3.88 -5.56
C ARG A 249 -12.09 5.27 -6.03
#